data_AF-A0A419K886-F1
#
_entry.id   AF-A0A419K886-F1
#
_cell.length_a   1.000
_cell.length_b   1.000
_cell.length_c   1.000
_cell.angle_alpha   90.00
_cell.angle_beta   90.00
_cell.angle_gamma   90.00
#
_symmetry.space_group_name_H-M   'P 1'
#
loop_
_entity.id
_entity.type
_entity.pdbx_description
1 polymer ?
#
loop_
_entity_poly.entity_id
_entity_poly.type
_entity_poly.pdbx_seq_one_letter_code
_entity_poly.pdbx_strand_id
1 'polypeptide(L)'
;MLEKYLLQVYKEPVKVLKFYPLGEEKSEKKLKGFGYGVPYVIEFVVNNKTRKVVLETMRPEGFGHDYFSDRAQILLWQHHAFNKLPKHVRSIDVGAFTINGDGMKSLGDCGEFFILTEHVRGKLYHFDLDRIKKTGKLTELDEKRCLALSDYLVEIHKVKKDAPWLYIRRARELVGHGECIMGLLDSYPPGINFIRESYLIDVERDCVVWRWRLKRKAHRLSQVHGDFHPWNIMFKEGTEFTVLDRSRGEWGEPADDVAAMTINYIFYSLQKYGELAGVFQRLFELFWENYLQKTRDKEILEVIQPFYAWRGLVVASPVWYPNLTREVRVKLLNFTKNVLQYARFDLTAVNEYIKG
;
A
#
# COMPACT_ATOMS: atom_id res chain seq x y z
N MET A 1 -5.32 31.03 -19.00
CA MET A 1 -4.61 29.94 -18.29
C MET A 1 -3.29 29.57 -18.98
N LEU A 2 -3.33 29.04 -20.23
CA LEU A 2 -2.14 28.54 -20.93
C LEU A 2 -1.01 29.57 -21.07
N GLU A 3 -1.29 30.80 -21.47
CA GLU A 3 -0.26 31.86 -21.62
C GLU A 3 0.43 32.18 -20.28
N LYS A 4 -0.33 32.26 -19.18
CA LYS A 4 0.20 32.49 -17.83
C LYS A 4 1.13 31.34 -17.39
N TYR A 5 0.76 30.10 -17.71
CA TYR A 5 1.58 28.93 -17.43
C TYR A 5 2.85 28.90 -18.28
N LEU A 6 2.73 29.10 -19.59
CA LEU A 6 3.89 29.13 -20.50
C LEU A 6 4.84 30.29 -20.16
N LEU A 7 4.32 31.43 -19.69
CA LEU A 7 5.14 32.51 -19.12
C LEU A 7 5.99 32.04 -17.94
N GLN A 8 5.45 31.21 -17.04
CA GLN A 8 6.22 30.67 -15.91
C GLN A 8 7.31 29.70 -16.38
N VAL A 9 6.97 28.81 -17.32
CA VAL A 9 7.89 27.80 -17.87
C VAL A 9 9.03 28.43 -18.66
N TYR A 10 8.72 29.40 -19.54
CA TYR A 10 9.70 30.04 -20.40
C TYR A 10 10.33 31.30 -19.81
N LYS A 11 9.78 31.81 -18.69
CA LYS A 11 10.19 33.06 -18.02
C LYS A 11 10.16 34.29 -18.93
N GLU A 12 9.28 34.25 -19.95
CA GLU A 12 9.16 35.26 -21.01
C GLU A 12 7.69 35.40 -21.44
N PRO A 13 7.23 36.58 -21.90
CA PRO A 13 5.87 36.76 -22.41
C PRO A 13 5.55 35.80 -23.57
N VAL A 14 4.39 35.15 -23.48
CA VAL A 14 3.90 34.17 -24.46
C VAL A 14 2.54 34.57 -25.01
N LYS A 15 2.36 34.44 -26.33
CA LYS A 15 1.05 34.54 -27.00
C LYS A 15 0.68 33.22 -27.65
N VAL A 16 -0.42 32.59 -27.22
CA VAL A 16 -0.91 31.33 -27.80
C VAL A 16 -1.60 31.62 -29.13
N LEU A 17 -1.26 30.84 -30.15
CA LEU A 17 -1.82 30.91 -31.50
C LEU A 17 -2.91 29.85 -31.72
N LYS A 18 -2.63 28.59 -31.34
CA LYS A 18 -3.55 27.45 -31.57
C LYS A 18 -3.46 26.42 -30.45
N PHE A 19 -4.58 25.73 -30.20
CA PHE A 19 -4.70 24.60 -29.27
C PHE A 19 -5.66 23.56 -29.88
N TYR A 20 -5.17 22.35 -30.15
CA TYR A 20 -5.96 21.32 -30.85
C TYR A 20 -5.49 19.88 -30.53
N PRO A 21 -6.35 18.85 -30.63
CA PRO A 21 -5.95 17.47 -30.38
C PRO A 21 -4.91 16.99 -31.42
N LEU A 22 -3.90 16.25 -30.96
CA LEU A 22 -2.90 15.64 -31.84
C LEU A 22 -3.47 14.38 -32.49
N GLY A 23 -3.43 14.30 -33.82
CA GLY A 23 -3.81 13.11 -34.59
C GLY A 23 -5.22 13.11 -35.20
N GLU A 24 -5.88 14.26 -35.36
CA GLU A 24 -7.15 14.40 -36.11
C GLU A 24 -6.97 14.38 -37.64
N GLU A 25 -6.02 13.60 -38.17
CA GLU A 25 -6.02 13.19 -39.58
C GLU A 25 -6.82 11.89 -39.70
N LYS A 26 -7.97 11.96 -40.39
CA LYS A 26 -8.90 10.86 -40.62
C LYS A 26 -8.22 9.65 -41.29
N SER A 27 -8.33 8.45 -40.72
CA SER A 27 -8.73 7.21 -41.44
C SER A 27 -8.80 5.96 -40.54
N GLU A 28 -9.76 5.10 -40.92
CA GLU A 28 -9.96 3.64 -40.75
C GLU A 28 -9.74 2.91 -39.41
N LYS A 29 -10.54 1.84 -39.24
CA LYS A 29 -10.72 1.01 -38.03
C LYS A 29 -9.42 0.81 -37.23
N LYS A 30 -9.33 1.48 -36.08
CA LYS A 30 -8.19 1.35 -35.16
C LYS A 30 -8.10 -0.08 -34.61
N LEU A 31 -6.99 -0.76 -34.93
CA LEU A 31 -6.61 -2.08 -34.40
C LEU A 31 -6.35 -2.08 -32.88
N LYS A 32 -6.03 -0.92 -32.30
CA LYS A 32 -5.80 -0.71 -30.85
C LYS A 32 -6.80 0.30 -30.29
N GLY A 33 -7.69 -0.17 -29.41
CA GLY A 33 -8.78 0.63 -28.84
C GLY A 33 -8.48 1.40 -27.55
N PHE A 34 -7.29 1.19 -26.93
CA PHE A 34 -6.94 1.77 -25.64
C PHE A 34 -5.68 2.66 -25.71
N GLY A 35 -5.76 3.85 -25.12
CA GLY A 35 -4.66 4.81 -24.98
C GLY A 35 -4.75 5.54 -23.64
N TYR A 36 -3.60 5.88 -23.06
CA TYR A 36 -3.51 6.41 -21.70
C TYR A 36 -3.82 7.89 -21.56
N GLY A 37 -4.11 8.61 -22.66
CA GLY A 37 -4.34 10.05 -22.66
C GLY A 37 -4.83 10.56 -24.01
N VAL A 38 -5.26 11.83 -24.07
CA VAL A 38 -5.48 12.56 -25.33
C VAL A 38 -4.43 13.67 -25.42
N PRO A 39 -3.46 13.58 -26.33
CA PRO A 39 -2.46 14.62 -26.53
C PRO A 39 -3.05 15.85 -27.23
N TYR A 40 -2.65 17.05 -26.81
CA TYR A 40 -3.02 18.32 -27.42
C TYR A 40 -1.79 19.09 -27.86
N VAL A 41 -1.79 19.62 -29.08
CA VAL A 41 -0.76 20.53 -29.58
C VAL A 41 -1.08 21.95 -29.15
N ILE A 42 -0.07 22.67 -28.64
CA ILE A 42 -0.11 24.10 -28.35
C ILE A 42 0.90 24.80 -29.24
N GLU A 43 0.44 25.70 -30.11
CA GLU A 43 1.29 26.58 -30.91
C GLU A 43 1.30 27.97 -30.28
N PHE A 44 2.47 28.57 -30.08
CA PHE A 44 2.61 29.89 -29.45
C PHE A 44 3.86 30.64 -29.92
N VAL A 45 3.88 31.95 -29.68
CA VAL A 45 5.05 32.81 -29.91
C VAL A 45 5.70 33.16 -28.58
N VAL A 46 7.01 32.99 -28.51
CA VAL A 46 7.88 33.46 -27.41
C VAL A 46 9.18 33.99 -28.00
N ASN A 47 9.64 35.16 -27.58
CA ASN A 47 10.83 35.84 -28.12
C ASN A 47 10.84 35.92 -29.66
N ASN A 48 9.70 36.33 -30.25
CA ASN A 48 9.46 36.41 -31.71
C ASN A 48 9.67 35.09 -32.47
N LYS A 49 9.72 33.94 -31.79
CA LYS A 49 9.84 32.62 -32.40
C LYS A 49 8.58 31.82 -32.14
N THR A 50 8.05 31.20 -33.20
CA THR A 50 6.95 30.24 -33.09
C THR A 50 7.47 28.92 -32.53
N ARG A 51 6.82 28.41 -31.50
CA ARG A 51 7.08 27.09 -30.91
C ARG A 51 5.82 26.24 -30.94
N LYS A 52 6.00 24.92 -30.95
CA LYS A 52 4.92 23.94 -30.78
C LYS A 52 5.31 22.98 -29.66
N VAL A 53 4.38 22.70 -28.77
CA VAL A 53 4.55 21.72 -27.68
C VAL A 53 3.32 20.82 -27.61
N VAL A 54 3.47 19.65 -26.98
CA VAL A 54 2.35 18.74 -26.74
C VAL A 54 2.07 18.68 -25.24
N LEU A 55 0.81 18.87 -24.87
CA LEU A 55 0.29 18.69 -23.53
C LEU A 55 -0.47 17.37 -23.48
N GLU A 56 -0.06 16.47 -22.60
CA GLU A 56 -0.69 15.17 -22.40
C GLU A 56 -1.15 15.02 -20.95
N THR A 57 -2.25 14.30 -20.74
CA THR A 57 -2.74 13.90 -19.42
C THR A 57 -2.93 12.39 -19.40
N MET A 58 -2.90 11.80 -18.20
CA MET A 58 -3.13 10.37 -18.01
C MET A 58 -4.57 10.07 -17.56
N ARG A 59 -5.19 9.05 -18.14
CA ARG A 59 -6.53 8.58 -17.77
C ARG A 59 -6.53 7.91 -16.39
N PRO A 60 -7.53 8.16 -15.53
CA PRO A 60 -7.53 7.73 -14.12
C PRO A 60 -8.00 6.29 -13.87
N GLU A 61 -7.80 5.34 -14.81
CA GLU A 61 -8.40 4.01 -14.71
C GLU A 61 -7.49 2.88 -15.24
N GLY A 62 -7.26 1.89 -14.37
CA GLY A 62 -6.56 0.66 -14.68
C GLY A 62 -5.05 0.84 -14.86
N PHE A 63 -4.37 -0.30 -14.94
CA PHE A 63 -2.93 -0.39 -15.27
C PHE A 63 -1.98 0.41 -14.38
N GLY A 64 -2.42 0.77 -13.16
CA GLY A 64 -1.57 1.55 -12.25
C GLY A 64 -1.72 3.05 -12.44
N HIS A 65 -2.79 3.56 -13.06
CA HIS A 65 -3.04 5.01 -13.23
C HIS A 65 -4.22 5.50 -12.40
N ASP A 66 -4.74 4.66 -11.51
CA ASP A 66 -6.02 4.83 -10.82
C ASP A 66 -6.01 6.05 -9.88
N TYR A 67 -4.97 6.17 -9.05
CA TYR A 67 -4.82 7.27 -8.12
C TYR A 67 -4.11 8.46 -8.76
N PHE A 68 -4.38 9.65 -8.24
CA PHE A 68 -3.69 10.87 -8.65
C PHE A 68 -2.16 10.75 -8.50
N SER A 69 -1.71 10.13 -7.40
CA SER A 69 -0.30 9.88 -7.12
C SER A 69 0.37 9.02 -8.19
N ASP A 70 -0.32 8.04 -8.77
CA ASP A 70 0.31 7.18 -9.77
C ASP A 70 0.59 7.92 -11.07
N ARG A 71 -0.38 8.73 -11.50
CA ARG A 71 -0.23 9.57 -12.69
C ARG A 71 0.86 10.61 -12.47
N ALA A 72 0.92 11.19 -11.27
CA ALA A 72 1.99 12.10 -10.89
C ALA A 72 3.35 11.38 -10.95
N GLN A 73 3.49 10.21 -10.33
CA GLN A 73 4.72 9.41 -10.34
C GLN A 73 5.22 9.17 -11.78
N ILE A 74 4.33 8.74 -12.68
CA ILE A 74 4.69 8.46 -14.07
C ILE A 74 5.11 9.72 -14.81
N LEU A 75 4.33 10.80 -14.70
CA LEU A 75 4.63 12.07 -15.39
C LEU A 75 5.93 12.71 -14.87
N LEU A 76 6.16 12.67 -13.55
CA LEU A 76 7.39 13.15 -12.93
C LEU A 76 8.59 12.33 -13.38
N TRP A 77 8.47 11.00 -13.39
CA TRP A 77 9.52 10.11 -13.90
C TRP A 77 9.80 10.35 -15.38
N GLN A 78 8.77 10.50 -16.21
CA GLN A 78 8.92 10.82 -17.64
C GLN A 78 9.67 12.13 -17.83
N HIS A 79 9.32 13.18 -17.08
CA HIS A 79 10.01 14.46 -17.17
C HIS A 79 11.50 14.34 -16.86
N HIS A 80 11.84 13.60 -15.80
CA HIS A 80 13.21 13.33 -15.42
C HIS A 80 13.98 12.46 -16.44
N ALA A 81 13.35 11.40 -16.97
CA ALA A 81 13.99 10.39 -17.79
C ALA A 81 14.12 10.79 -19.28
N PHE A 82 13.12 11.45 -19.86
CA PHE A 82 13.06 11.77 -21.29
C PHE A 82 14.28 12.54 -21.78
N ASN A 83 14.77 13.46 -20.96
CA ASN A 83 15.89 14.34 -21.30
C ASN A 83 17.26 13.65 -21.21
N LYS A 84 17.34 12.41 -20.71
CA LYS A 84 18.59 11.65 -20.53
C LYS A 84 18.85 10.64 -21.65
N LEU A 85 17.81 10.25 -22.40
CA LEU A 85 17.93 9.26 -23.47
C LEU A 85 18.15 9.96 -24.83
N PRO A 86 19.26 9.67 -25.55
CA PRO A 86 19.49 10.24 -26.87
C PRO A 86 18.35 9.92 -27.85
N LYS A 87 18.03 10.87 -28.75
CA LYS A 87 16.95 10.77 -29.74
C LYS A 87 15.54 10.59 -29.17
N HIS A 88 15.34 10.85 -27.88
CA HIS A 88 14.01 10.92 -27.28
C HIS A 88 13.46 12.36 -27.36
N VAL A 89 12.14 12.51 -27.40
CA VAL A 89 11.51 13.84 -27.27
C VAL A 89 11.92 14.45 -25.93
N ARG A 90 12.35 15.71 -25.95
CA ARG A 90 12.69 16.43 -24.73
C ARG A 90 11.44 16.77 -23.95
N SER A 91 11.40 16.42 -22.67
CA SER A 91 10.37 16.93 -21.78
C SER A 91 10.70 18.38 -21.41
N ILE A 92 9.73 19.28 -21.63
CA ILE A 92 9.88 20.72 -21.40
C ILE A 92 9.55 21.06 -19.96
N ASP A 93 8.45 20.50 -19.44
CA ASP A 93 7.98 20.69 -18.08
C ASP A 93 7.07 19.52 -17.67
N VAL A 94 6.81 19.41 -16.38
CA VAL A 94 5.73 18.61 -15.78
C VAL A 94 5.00 19.50 -14.80
N GLY A 95 3.67 19.37 -14.72
CA GLY A 95 2.88 20.26 -13.89
C GLY A 95 1.55 19.66 -13.47
N ALA A 96 0.78 20.44 -12.74
CA ALA A 96 -0.54 20.06 -12.26
C ALA A 96 -1.57 21.16 -12.54
N PHE A 97 -2.82 20.75 -12.77
CA PHE A 97 -3.96 21.67 -12.82
C PHE A 97 -4.41 22.03 -11.40
N THR A 98 -4.85 23.27 -11.19
CA THR A 98 -5.46 23.69 -9.92
C THR A 98 -6.83 23.05 -9.73
N ILE A 99 -7.25 22.85 -8.48
CA ILE A 99 -8.54 22.20 -8.15
C ILE A 99 -9.74 22.91 -8.80
N ASN A 100 -9.69 24.24 -8.89
CA ASN A 100 -10.75 25.05 -9.48
C ASN A 100 -10.72 25.02 -11.03
N GLY A 101 -9.75 24.36 -11.65
CA GLY A 101 -9.59 24.25 -13.09
C GLY A 101 -9.16 25.53 -13.81
N ASP A 102 -8.85 26.60 -13.06
CA ASP A 102 -8.55 27.94 -13.56
C ASP A 102 -7.06 28.19 -13.83
N GLY A 103 -6.20 27.28 -13.35
CA GLY A 103 -4.75 27.46 -13.33
C GLY A 103 -3.97 26.18 -13.58
N MET A 104 -2.69 26.37 -13.93
CA MET A 104 -1.69 25.32 -14.01
C MET A 104 -0.47 25.74 -13.19
N LYS A 105 0.18 24.77 -12.53
CA LYS A 105 1.42 24.95 -11.76
C LYS A 105 2.51 24.08 -12.38
N SER A 106 3.65 24.69 -12.68
CA SER A 106 4.87 23.97 -13.06
C SER A 106 5.48 23.28 -11.84
N LEU A 107 6.04 22.09 -12.06
CA LEU A 107 6.76 21.25 -11.09
C LEU A 107 8.12 20.78 -11.66
N GLY A 108 8.47 21.13 -12.90
CA GLY A 108 9.67 20.62 -13.58
C GLY A 108 11.01 21.12 -13.01
N ASP A 109 11.00 22.16 -12.16
CA ASP A 109 12.19 22.65 -11.46
C ASP A 109 12.31 22.15 -10.02
N CYS A 110 11.41 21.26 -9.57
CA CYS A 110 11.45 20.66 -8.24
C CYS A 110 12.47 19.51 -8.18
N GLY A 111 13.29 19.48 -7.13
CA GLY A 111 14.29 18.43 -6.89
C GLY A 111 13.87 17.32 -5.91
N GLU A 112 13.05 17.66 -4.91
CA GLU A 112 12.56 16.75 -3.88
C GLU A 112 11.20 17.23 -3.36
N PHE A 113 10.32 16.29 -2.98
CA PHE A 113 9.02 16.56 -2.36
C PHE A 113 9.11 16.35 -0.85
N PHE A 114 8.34 17.14 -0.10
CA PHE A 114 8.19 16.96 1.34
C PHE A 114 6.71 16.97 1.73
N ILE A 115 6.39 16.23 2.80
CA ILE A 115 5.10 16.31 3.48
C ILE A 115 5.32 16.93 4.85
N LEU A 116 4.45 17.87 5.22
CA LEU A 116 4.39 18.44 6.56
C LEU A 116 3.03 18.06 7.16
N THR A 117 3.06 17.29 8.23
CA THR A 117 1.86 16.81 8.93
C THR A 117 1.72 17.51 10.28
N GLU A 118 0.52 17.45 10.86
CA GLU A 118 0.31 17.87 12.24
C GLU A 118 1.17 17.03 13.21
N HIS A 119 1.62 17.65 14.28
CA HIS A 119 2.29 16.95 15.37
C HIS A 119 1.25 16.35 16.32
N VAL A 120 1.23 15.02 16.42
CA VAL A 120 0.33 14.29 17.33
C VAL A 120 1.10 13.89 18.58
N ARG A 121 0.53 14.16 19.76
CA ARG A 121 1.08 13.71 21.06
C ARG A 121 0.52 12.34 21.44
N GLY A 122 1.29 11.54 22.14
CA GLY A 122 0.85 10.25 22.68
C GLY A 122 1.98 9.25 22.83
N LYS A 123 1.62 7.97 22.94
CA LYS A 123 2.54 6.84 23.03
C LYS A 123 2.15 5.77 22.00
N LEU A 124 3.13 5.26 21.26
CA LEU A 124 2.89 4.19 20.29
C LEU A 124 2.40 2.91 20.97
N TYR A 125 1.47 2.20 20.33
CA TYR A 125 0.87 0.98 20.86
C TYR A 125 1.88 -0.14 21.09
N HIS A 126 2.97 -0.22 20.31
CA HIS A 126 4.01 -1.23 20.53
C HIS A 126 4.59 -1.18 21.96
N PHE A 127 4.62 0.00 22.60
CA PHE A 127 5.10 0.10 23.98
C PHE A 127 4.19 -0.62 24.99
N ASP A 128 2.89 -0.73 24.71
CA ASP A 128 1.98 -1.52 25.53
C ASP A 128 2.30 -3.00 25.38
N LEU A 129 2.55 -3.46 24.15
CA LEU A 129 2.92 -4.84 23.84
C LEU A 129 4.29 -5.21 24.43
N ASP A 130 5.27 -4.31 24.37
CA ASP A 130 6.59 -4.50 24.98
C ASP A 130 6.48 -4.67 26.50
N ARG A 131 5.66 -3.83 27.15
CA ARG A 131 5.37 -3.97 28.59
C ARG A 131 4.67 -5.29 28.88
N ILE A 132 3.62 -5.66 28.15
CA ILE A 132 2.88 -6.92 28.33
C ILE A 132 3.83 -8.12 28.16
N LYS A 133 4.72 -8.08 27.16
CA LYS A 133 5.74 -9.11 26.94
C LYS A 133 6.66 -9.24 28.15
N LYS A 134 7.17 -8.12 28.66
CA LYS A 134 8.08 -8.12 29.80
C LYS A 134 7.42 -8.62 31.09
N THR A 135 6.19 -8.17 31.39
CA THR A 135 5.53 -8.48 32.66
C THR A 135 4.74 -9.79 32.64
N GLY A 136 4.30 -10.24 31.45
CA GLY A 136 3.35 -11.34 31.29
C GLY A 136 1.97 -11.06 31.88
N LYS A 137 1.60 -9.79 32.04
CA LYS A 137 0.32 -9.38 32.62
C LYS A 137 -0.44 -8.46 31.67
N LEU A 138 -1.75 -8.69 31.57
CA LEU A 138 -2.69 -7.76 30.94
C LEU A 138 -3.34 -6.89 32.01
N THR A 139 -3.64 -5.65 31.65
CA THR A 139 -4.51 -4.75 32.39
C THR A 139 -5.86 -4.63 31.68
N GLU A 140 -6.89 -4.17 32.39
CA GLU A 140 -8.18 -3.86 31.76
C GLU A 140 -8.05 -2.85 30.61
N LEU A 141 -7.12 -1.89 30.73
CA LEU A 141 -6.89 -0.91 29.68
C LEU A 141 -6.38 -1.57 28.40
N ASP A 142 -5.59 -2.65 28.49
CA ASP A 142 -5.04 -3.33 27.32
C ASP A 142 -6.13 -4.04 26.52
N GLU A 143 -7.07 -4.68 27.21
CA GLU A 143 -8.25 -5.28 26.59
C GLU A 143 -9.15 -4.19 25.98
N LYS A 144 -9.39 -3.08 26.71
CA LYS A 144 -10.17 -1.94 26.19
C LYS A 144 -9.52 -1.32 24.94
N ARG A 145 -8.19 -1.19 24.91
CA ARG A 145 -7.45 -0.71 23.73
C ARG A 145 -7.53 -1.69 22.57
N CYS A 146 -7.39 -2.99 22.82
CA CYS A 146 -7.58 -4.03 21.80
C CYS A 146 -8.96 -3.94 21.14
N LEU A 147 -10.02 -3.83 21.96
CA LEU A 147 -11.38 -3.65 21.48
C LEU A 147 -11.57 -2.35 20.70
N ALA A 148 -11.01 -1.23 21.17
CA ALA A 148 -11.09 0.05 20.48
C ALA A 148 -10.43 0.01 19.08
N LEU A 149 -9.32 -0.71 18.92
CA LEU A 149 -8.67 -0.91 17.63
C LEU A 149 -9.50 -1.78 16.69
N SER A 150 -10.09 -2.86 17.22
CA SER A 150 -11.00 -3.73 16.47
C SER A 150 -12.25 -2.95 16.02
N ASP A 151 -12.84 -2.15 16.91
CA ASP A 151 -14.02 -1.31 16.64
C ASP A 151 -13.75 -0.24 15.58
N TYR A 152 -12.57 0.36 15.61
CA TYR A 152 -12.15 1.29 14.56
C TYR A 152 -12.09 0.60 13.18
N LEU A 153 -11.54 -0.62 13.10
CA LEU A 153 -11.55 -1.38 11.84
C LEU A 153 -12.97 -1.73 11.39
N VAL A 154 -13.87 -2.13 12.30
CA VAL A 154 -15.30 -2.35 11.98
C VAL A 154 -15.88 -1.10 11.31
N GLU A 155 -15.59 0.07 11.87
CA GLU A 155 -16.14 1.34 11.41
C GLU A 155 -15.60 1.79 10.05
N ILE A 156 -14.31 1.59 9.75
CA ILE A 156 -13.78 1.96 8.42
C ILE A 156 -14.11 0.88 7.37
N HIS A 157 -14.07 -0.41 7.72
CA HIS A 157 -14.32 -1.51 6.77
C HIS A 157 -15.79 -1.60 6.30
N LYS A 158 -16.73 -0.97 7.01
CA LYS A 158 -18.13 -0.87 6.56
C LYS A 158 -18.31 0.03 5.34
N VAL A 159 -17.38 0.97 5.12
CA VAL A 159 -17.43 1.89 3.98
C VAL A 159 -16.97 1.15 2.72
N LYS A 160 -17.89 0.95 1.77
CA LYS A 160 -17.66 0.26 0.51
C LYS A 160 -17.58 1.24 -0.67
N LYS A 161 -16.97 0.80 -1.77
CA LYS A 161 -16.92 1.54 -3.03
C LYS A 161 -17.11 0.59 -4.21
N ASP A 162 -17.96 0.97 -5.16
CA ASP A 162 -18.13 0.21 -6.40
C ASP A 162 -17.03 0.59 -7.41
N ALA A 163 -15.86 -0.02 -7.23
CA ALA A 163 -14.69 0.19 -8.07
C ALA A 163 -13.84 -1.09 -8.14
N PRO A 164 -14.35 -2.18 -8.76
CA PRO A 164 -13.72 -3.49 -8.69
C PRO A 164 -12.27 -3.51 -9.20
N TRP A 165 -11.88 -2.60 -10.10
CA TRP A 165 -10.50 -2.45 -10.55
C TRP A 165 -9.53 -2.05 -9.43
N LEU A 166 -9.96 -1.29 -8.41
CA LEU A 166 -9.15 -0.95 -7.25
C LEU A 166 -8.85 -2.18 -6.38
N TYR A 167 -9.81 -3.09 -6.23
CA TYR A 167 -9.56 -4.35 -5.51
C TYR A 167 -8.52 -5.21 -6.26
N ILE A 168 -8.69 -5.35 -7.58
CA ILE A 168 -7.75 -6.08 -8.43
C ILE A 168 -6.36 -5.43 -8.40
N ARG A 169 -6.30 -4.10 -8.37
CA ARG A 169 -5.06 -3.34 -8.19
C ARG A 169 -4.41 -3.68 -6.85
N ARG A 170 -5.14 -3.57 -5.72
CA ARG A 170 -4.58 -3.84 -4.39
C ARG A 170 -4.08 -5.28 -4.24
N ALA A 171 -4.81 -6.25 -4.77
CA ALA A 171 -4.34 -7.65 -4.81
C ALA A 171 -3.05 -7.81 -5.62
N ARG A 172 -2.88 -7.05 -6.72
CA ARG A 172 -1.64 -7.05 -7.50
C ARG A 172 -0.49 -6.40 -6.75
N GLU A 173 -0.74 -5.28 -6.07
CA GLU A 173 0.27 -4.58 -5.27
C GLU A 173 0.74 -5.41 -4.07
N LEU A 174 -0.18 -6.10 -3.38
CA LEU A 174 0.17 -7.02 -2.28
C LEU A 174 1.27 -8.00 -2.71
N VAL A 175 1.17 -8.56 -3.92
CA VAL A 175 2.17 -9.50 -4.43
C VAL A 175 3.36 -8.77 -5.04
N GLY A 176 3.13 -7.80 -5.92
CA GLY A 176 4.16 -7.27 -6.82
C GLY A 176 4.77 -5.92 -6.47
N HIS A 177 4.29 -5.22 -5.44
CA HIS A 177 4.85 -3.93 -5.06
C HIS A 177 6.19 -4.11 -4.33
N GLY A 178 7.12 -3.18 -4.53
CA GLY A 178 8.46 -3.20 -3.91
C GLY A 178 8.46 -3.05 -2.38
N GLU A 179 7.34 -2.63 -1.80
CA GLU A 179 7.14 -2.57 -0.34
C GLU A 179 6.24 -3.69 0.19
N CYS A 180 5.81 -4.60 -0.68
CA CYS A 180 4.95 -5.74 -0.33
C CYS A 180 5.71 -7.05 -0.54
N ILE A 181 5.06 -8.14 -0.97
CA ILE A 181 5.65 -9.49 -0.94
C ILE A 181 6.94 -9.59 -1.78
N MET A 182 6.92 -9.25 -3.07
CA MET A 182 8.10 -9.36 -3.94
C MET A 182 9.28 -8.55 -3.41
N GLY A 183 9.09 -7.25 -3.11
CA GLY A 183 10.21 -6.45 -2.63
C GLY A 183 10.69 -6.83 -1.23
N LEU A 184 9.82 -7.39 -0.39
CA LEU A 184 10.22 -7.94 0.89
C LEU A 184 11.03 -9.23 0.72
N LEU A 185 10.66 -10.12 -0.21
CA LEU A 185 11.46 -11.31 -0.55
C LEU A 185 12.83 -10.90 -1.09
N ASP A 186 12.90 -9.90 -1.98
CA ASP A 186 14.15 -9.33 -2.49
C ASP A 186 15.06 -8.78 -1.37
N SER A 187 14.47 -8.31 -0.26
CA SER A 187 15.23 -7.75 0.86
C SER A 187 15.94 -8.80 1.73
N TYR A 188 15.63 -10.10 1.59
CA TYR A 188 16.30 -11.16 2.35
C TYR A 188 17.73 -11.36 1.84
N PRO A 189 18.76 -11.18 2.69
CA PRO A 189 20.14 -11.31 2.24
C PRO A 189 20.47 -12.75 1.79
N PRO A 190 21.33 -12.93 0.77
CA PRO A 190 21.81 -14.26 0.39
C PRO A 190 22.67 -14.90 1.49
N GLY A 191 22.69 -16.24 1.54
CA GLY A 191 23.61 -17.01 2.41
C GLY A 191 23.23 -17.10 3.89
N ILE A 192 22.05 -16.63 4.28
CA ILE A 192 21.53 -16.75 5.66
C ILE A 192 21.11 -18.19 6.02
N ASN A 193 21.39 -18.61 7.25
CA ASN A 193 21.35 -20.03 7.66
C ASN A 193 19.96 -20.59 8.07
N PHE A 194 18.89 -19.80 7.89
CA PHE A 194 17.53 -20.16 8.33
C PHE A 194 16.50 -20.14 7.21
N ILE A 195 16.88 -19.74 5.99
CA ILE A 195 15.99 -19.68 4.82
C ILE A 195 16.82 -19.97 3.57
N ARG A 196 16.24 -20.73 2.65
CA ARG A 196 16.86 -21.06 1.36
C ARG A 196 16.12 -20.31 0.26
N GLU A 197 16.77 -20.08 -0.87
CA GLU A 197 16.14 -19.47 -2.04
C GLU A 197 14.86 -20.21 -2.48
N SER A 198 14.86 -21.55 -2.42
CA SER A 198 13.67 -22.35 -2.73
C SER A 198 12.46 -22.03 -1.87
N TYR A 199 12.67 -21.61 -0.60
CA TYR A 199 11.57 -21.16 0.25
C TYR A 199 10.97 -19.85 -0.29
N LEU A 200 11.82 -18.89 -0.71
CA LEU A 200 11.36 -17.59 -1.22
C LEU A 200 10.55 -17.79 -2.51
N ILE A 201 11.04 -18.65 -3.41
CA ILE A 201 10.35 -19.03 -4.65
C ILE A 201 8.99 -19.68 -4.34
N ASP A 202 8.94 -20.61 -3.39
CA ASP A 202 7.68 -21.27 -3.00
C ASP A 202 6.65 -20.26 -2.48
N VAL A 203 7.06 -19.35 -1.59
CA VAL A 203 6.17 -18.33 -1.03
C VAL A 203 5.66 -17.38 -2.12
N GLU A 204 6.53 -16.93 -3.02
CA GLU A 204 6.11 -16.06 -4.14
C GLU A 204 5.10 -16.77 -5.05
N ARG A 205 5.39 -18.01 -5.46
CA ARG A 205 4.51 -18.82 -6.30
C ARG A 205 3.12 -18.96 -5.68
N ASP A 206 3.06 -19.30 -4.40
CA ASP A 206 1.79 -19.52 -3.71
C ASP A 206 1.02 -18.20 -3.55
N CYS A 207 1.72 -17.08 -3.29
CA CYS A 207 1.12 -15.74 -3.28
C CYS A 207 0.55 -15.33 -4.66
N VAL A 208 1.21 -15.70 -5.76
CA VAL A 208 0.68 -15.49 -7.12
C VAL A 208 -0.62 -16.27 -7.33
N VAL A 209 -0.71 -17.52 -6.84
CA VAL A 209 -1.96 -18.29 -6.88
C VAL A 209 -3.05 -17.59 -6.07
N TRP A 210 -2.74 -17.12 -4.85
CA TRP A 210 -3.67 -16.36 -4.02
C TRP A 210 -4.16 -15.08 -4.68
N ARG A 211 -3.29 -14.34 -5.38
CA ARG A 211 -3.68 -13.16 -6.15
C ARG A 211 -4.84 -13.43 -7.11
N TRP A 212 -4.80 -14.59 -7.80
CA TRP A 212 -5.87 -15.00 -8.72
C TRP A 212 -7.17 -15.36 -8.01
N ARG A 213 -7.09 -15.90 -6.78
CA ARG A 213 -8.26 -16.13 -5.92
C ARG A 213 -8.88 -14.81 -5.49
N LEU A 214 -8.06 -13.89 -4.94
CA LEU A 214 -8.48 -12.56 -4.50
C LEU A 214 -9.14 -11.78 -5.63
N LYS A 215 -8.60 -11.81 -6.86
CA LYS A 215 -9.15 -11.10 -8.02
C LYS A 215 -10.68 -11.29 -8.21
N ARG A 216 -11.23 -12.44 -7.79
CA ARG A 216 -12.65 -12.79 -7.92
C ARG A 216 -13.54 -12.32 -6.75
N LYS A 217 -12.97 -11.62 -5.77
CA LYS A 217 -13.60 -11.18 -4.52
C LYS A 217 -13.76 -9.67 -4.43
N ALA A 218 -13.90 -8.99 -5.58
CA ALA A 218 -13.94 -7.53 -5.66
C ALA A 218 -15.11 -6.89 -4.88
N HIS A 219 -16.17 -7.64 -4.58
CA HIS A 219 -17.28 -7.20 -3.71
C HIS A 219 -16.83 -6.89 -2.27
N ARG A 220 -15.64 -7.36 -1.87
CA ARG A 220 -15.05 -7.10 -0.55
C ARG A 220 -14.36 -5.75 -0.45
N LEU A 221 -14.23 -4.99 -1.54
CA LEU A 221 -13.55 -3.69 -1.56
C LEU A 221 -14.10 -2.74 -0.49
N SER A 222 -13.23 -2.37 0.44
CA SER A 222 -13.57 -1.55 1.60
C SER A 222 -12.55 -0.43 1.75
N GLN A 223 -12.96 0.62 2.47
CA GLN A 223 -12.00 1.57 2.99
C GLN A 223 -11.09 0.84 3.99
N VAL A 224 -9.78 1.04 3.88
CA VAL A 224 -8.77 0.42 4.76
C VAL A 224 -7.75 1.47 5.19
N HIS A 225 -7.02 1.19 6.26
CA HIS A 225 -5.78 1.90 6.59
C HIS A 225 -4.62 1.45 5.68
N GLY A 226 -4.50 0.14 5.42
CA GLY A 226 -3.45 -0.46 4.58
C GLY A 226 -2.11 -0.70 5.30
N ASP A 227 -2.02 -0.33 6.58
CA ASP A 227 -0.82 -0.55 7.41
C ASP A 227 -1.10 -0.45 8.92
N PHE A 228 -2.21 -1.04 9.35
CA PHE A 228 -2.71 -0.90 10.72
C PHE A 228 -1.95 -1.79 11.71
N HIS A 229 -0.76 -1.36 12.13
CA HIS A 229 0.09 -2.08 13.09
C HIS A 229 0.52 -1.23 14.29
N PRO A 230 1.07 -1.83 15.37
CA PRO A 230 1.32 -1.14 16.64
C PRO A 230 2.28 0.07 16.62
N TRP A 231 3.03 0.25 15.54
CA TRP A 231 3.93 1.40 15.36
C TRP A 231 3.28 2.58 14.61
N ASN A 232 2.09 2.36 14.04
CA ASN A 232 1.28 3.38 13.36
C ASN A 232 0.06 3.81 14.19
N ILE A 233 -0.02 3.37 15.45
CA ILE A 233 -1.10 3.69 16.36
C ILE A 233 -0.52 4.41 17.56
N MET A 234 -0.96 5.64 17.76
CA MET A 234 -0.55 6.45 18.90
C MET A 234 -1.71 6.68 19.85
N PHE A 235 -1.65 6.03 21.01
CA PHE A 235 -2.61 6.25 22.08
C PHE A 235 -2.29 7.52 22.84
N LYS A 236 -3.34 8.30 23.14
CA LYS A 236 -3.29 9.40 24.10
C LYS A 236 -3.68 8.84 25.47
N GLU A 237 -4.80 9.29 26.00
CA GLU A 237 -5.37 8.81 27.26
C GLU A 237 -6.43 7.74 27.01
N GLY A 238 -6.48 6.73 27.88
CA GLY A 238 -7.47 5.66 27.78
C GLY A 238 -7.42 4.95 26.42
N THR A 239 -8.56 4.89 25.74
CA THR A 239 -8.74 4.28 24.41
C THR A 239 -8.70 5.28 23.27
N GLU A 240 -8.44 6.57 23.52
CA GLU A 240 -8.31 7.55 22.45
C GLU A 240 -6.98 7.34 21.73
N PHE A 241 -7.00 7.22 20.40
CA PHE A 241 -5.81 7.09 19.59
C PHE A 241 -5.91 7.85 18.27
N THR A 242 -4.75 8.02 17.65
CA THR A 242 -4.60 8.54 16.30
C THR A 242 -3.82 7.53 15.48
N VAL A 243 -4.31 7.27 14.26
CA VAL A 243 -3.61 6.45 13.28
C VAL A 243 -2.65 7.29 12.46
N LEU A 244 -1.52 6.71 12.09
CA LEU A 244 -0.43 7.35 11.37
C LEU A 244 -0.13 6.53 10.10
N ASP A 245 0.48 7.16 9.11
CA ASP A 245 1.03 6.49 7.93
C ASP A 245 0.03 5.60 7.15
N ARG A 246 -0.87 6.25 6.41
CA ARG A 246 -1.82 5.60 5.49
C ARG A 246 -1.27 5.52 4.06
N SER A 247 0.04 5.32 3.90
CA SER A 247 0.74 5.40 2.60
C SER A 247 0.42 4.25 1.63
N ARG A 248 -0.16 3.15 2.11
CA ARG A 248 -0.39 1.92 1.31
C ARG A 248 -1.77 1.81 0.66
N GLY A 249 -2.47 2.93 0.56
CA GLY A 249 -3.71 3.06 -0.20
C GLY A 249 -4.97 3.06 0.67
N GLU A 250 -6.01 3.72 0.16
CA GLU A 250 -7.25 3.95 0.91
C GLU A 250 -8.34 2.89 0.70
N TRP A 251 -8.27 2.12 -0.39
CA TRP A 251 -9.24 1.08 -0.74
C TRP A 251 -8.55 -0.26 -0.93
N GLY A 252 -9.06 -1.29 -0.26
CA GLY A 252 -8.46 -2.62 -0.27
C GLY A 252 -9.32 -3.70 0.36
N GLU A 253 -8.65 -4.76 0.79
CA GLU A 253 -9.26 -5.90 1.47
C GLU A 253 -9.12 -5.70 3.00
N PRO A 254 -10.23 -5.75 3.77
CA PRO A 254 -10.22 -5.71 5.23
C PRO A 254 -9.21 -6.66 5.92
N ALA A 255 -8.92 -7.80 5.29
CA ALA A 255 -7.94 -8.76 5.79
C ALA A 255 -6.52 -8.18 5.93
N ASP A 256 -6.17 -7.11 5.20
CA ASP A 256 -4.88 -6.43 5.34
C ASP A 256 -4.69 -5.85 6.74
N ASP A 257 -5.61 -4.98 7.17
CA ASP A 257 -5.53 -4.31 8.48
C ASP A 257 -5.68 -5.30 9.63
N VAL A 258 -6.56 -6.30 9.49
CA VAL A 258 -6.73 -7.34 10.51
C VAL A 258 -5.47 -8.19 10.64
N ALA A 259 -4.84 -8.59 9.54
CA ALA A 259 -3.58 -9.34 9.58
C ALA A 259 -2.44 -8.46 10.14
N ALA A 260 -2.35 -7.20 9.73
CA ALA A 260 -1.33 -6.24 10.19
C ALA A 260 -1.34 -6.06 11.71
N MET A 261 -2.52 -6.04 12.33
CA MET A 261 -2.62 -5.99 13.79
C MET A 261 -2.36 -7.36 14.42
N THR A 262 -3.11 -8.38 14.03
CA THR A 262 -3.16 -9.65 14.80
C THR A 262 -1.91 -10.50 14.67
N ILE A 263 -1.14 -10.38 13.58
CA ILE A 263 0.20 -11.01 13.47
C ILE A 263 1.13 -10.55 14.60
N ASN A 264 0.95 -9.33 15.10
CA ASN A 264 1.79 -8.82 16.19
C ASN A 264 1.51 -9.54 17.50
N TYR A 265 0.27 -9.95 17.76
CA TYR A 265 -0.01 -10.79 18.93
C TYR A 265 0.69 -12.15 18.83
N ILE A 266 0.70 -12.77 17.63
CA ILE A 266 1.47 -14.00 17.39
C ILE A 266 2.97 -13.74 17.57
N PHE A 267 3.51 -12.69 16.96
CA PHE A 267 4.93 -12.32 17.01
C PHE A 267 5.42 -12.08 18.45
N TYR A 268 4.66 -11.33 19.24
CA TYR A 268 4.98 -11.06 20.63
C TYR A 268 4.82 -12.31 21.51
N SER A 269 3.83 -13.16 21.21
CA SER A 269 3.65 -14.45 21.89
C SER A 269 4.82 -15.39 21.65
N LEU A 270 5.28 -15.53 20.39
CA LEU A 270 6.41 -16.40 20.04
C LEU A 270 7.69 -16.00 20.78
N GLN A 271 7.94 -14.69 20.90
CA GLN A 271 9.10 -14.20 21.67
C GLN A 271 9.03 -14.52 23.16
N LYS A 272 7.82 -14.62 23.74
CA LYS A 272 7.63 -14.84 25.17
C LYS A 272 7.47 -16.31 25.54
N TYR A 273 6.68 -17.03 24.76
CA TYR A 273 6.20 -18.38 25.08
C TYR A 273 6.61 -19.42 24.04
N GLY A 274 7.15 -19.02 22.89
CA GLY A 274 7.50 -19.94 21.79
C GLY A 274 6.32 -20.45 20.98
N GLU A 275 5.08 -20.10 21.35
CA GLU A 275 3.82 -20.41 20.67
C GLU A 275 2.79 -19.30 20.93
N LEU A 276 1.61 -19.33 20.30
CA LEU A 276 0.49 -18.48 20.67
C LEU A 276 -0.12 -18.98 21.98
N ALA A 277 0.11 -18.26 23.07
CA ALA A 277 -0.33 -18.64 24.42
C ALA A 277 -0.54 -17.42 25.34
N GLY A 278 -1.20 -17.67 26.47
CA GLY A 278 -1.32 -16.73 27.58
C GLY A 278 -1.90 -15.37 27.19
N VAL A 279 -1.29 -14.29 27.69
CA VAL A 279 -1.77 -12.91 27.48
C VAL A 279 -1.91 -12.50 26.01
N PHE A 280 -1.06 -13.01 25.12
CA PHE A 280 -1.13 -12.63 23.71
C PHE A 280 -2.15 -13.46 22.94
N GLN A 281 -2.38 -14.73 23.33
CA GLN A 281 -3.52 -15.51 22.85
C GLN A 281 -4.84 -14.80 23.21
N ARG A 282 -4.96 -14.33 24.45
CA ARG A 282 -6.15 -13.57 24.89
C ARG A 282 -6.41 -12.33 24.04
N LEU A 283 -5.38 -11.54 23.73
CA LEU A 283 -5.53 -10.36 22.86
C LEU A 283 -5.91 -10.74 21.42
N PHE A 284 -5.31 -11.81 20.89
CA PHE A 284 -5.62 -12.33 19.56
C PHE A 284 -7.08 -12.77 19.45
N GLU A 285 -7.55 -13.58 20.39
CA GLU A 285 -8.93 -14.06 20.46
C GLU A 285 -9.90 -12.90 20.62
N LEU A 286 -9.65 -11.99 21.58
CA LEU A 286 -10.50 -10.84 21.85
C LEU A 286 -10.66 -9.94 20.61
N PHE A 287 -9.59 -9.70 19.86
CA PHE A 287 -9.63 -8.89 18.65
C PHE A 287 -10.51 -9.54 17.56
N TRP A 288 -10.28 -10.84 17.31
CA TRP A 288 -10.99 -11.60 16.28
C TRP A 288 -12.46 -11.82 16.62
N GLU A 289 -12.77 -12.19 17.85
CA GLU A 289 -14.14 -12.38 18.34
C GLU A 289 -14.95 -11.10 18.16
N ASN A 290 -14.44 -9.97 18.65
CA ASN A 290 -15.12 -8.69 18.52
C ASN A 290 -15.32 -8.27 17.05
N TYR A 291 -14.26 -8.40 16.24
CA TYR A 291 -14.30 -8.03 14.83
C TYR A 291 -15.32 -8.88 14.06
N LEU A 292 -15.28 -10.21 14.20
CA LEU A 292 -16.18 -11.13 13.50
C LEU A 292 -17.63 -11.00 14.01
N GLN A 293 -17.84 -10.78 15.30
CA GLN A 293 -19.17 -10.59 15.87
C GLN A 293 -19.84 -9.34 15.29
N LYS A 294 -19.11 -8.23 15.20
CA LYS A 294 -19.65 -6.93 14.74
C LYS A 294 -19.77 -6.85 13.22
N THR A 295 -18.79 -7.37 12.46
CA THR A 295 -18.83 -7.32 10.98
C THR A 295 -19.66 -8.45 10.37
N ARG A 296 -19.77 -9.60 11.05
CA ARG A 296 -20.27 -10.87 10.51
C ARG A 296 -19.50 -11.37 9.27
N ASP A 297 -18.30 -10.84 9.02
CA ASP A 297 -17.49 -11.15 7.84
C ASP A 297 -16.75 -12.49 8.01
N LYS A 298 -17.47 -13.59 7.81
CA LYS A 298 -16.86 -14.93 7.86
C LYS A 298 -15.96 -15.24 6.66
N GLU A 299 -16.10 -14.50 5.56
CA GLU A 299 -15.34 -14.71 4.32
C GLU A 299 -13.90 -14.17 4.44
N ILE A 300 -13.61 -13.27 5.40
CA ILE A 300 -12.24 -12.82 5.69
C ILE A 300 -11.27 -13.98 5.95
N LEU A 301 -11.75 -15.06 6.58
CA LEU A 301 -10.96 -16.26 6.88
C LEU A 301 -10.59 -17.04 5.62
N GLU A 302 -11.23 -16.79 4.48
CA GLU A 302 -10.94 -17.43 3.18
C GLU A 302 -9.98 -16.59 2.32
N VAL A 303 -9.57 -15.40 2.77
CA VAL A 303 -8.75 -14.46 1.98
C VAL A 303 -7.56 -13.86 2.74
N ILE A 304 -7.46 -14.04 4.06
CA ILE A 304 -6.42 -13.42 4.90
C ILE A 304 -5.01 -14.00 4.73
N GLN A 305 -4.89 -15.21 4.19
CA GLN A 305 -3.66 -15.98 4.08
C GLN A 305 -2.48 -15.20 3.46
N PRO A 306 -2.60 -14.58 2.26
CA PRO A 306 -1.50 -13.82 1.67
C PRO A 306 -1.14 -12.55 2.47
N PHE A 307 -2.08 -11.97 3.24
CA PHE A 307 -1.79 -10.84 4.11
C PHE A 307 -1.00 -11.30 5.34
N TYR A 308 -1.39 -12.41 5.96
CA TYR A 308 -0.59 -13.03 7.02
C TYR A 308 0.80 -13.44 6.55
N ALA A 309 0.93 -13.99 5.34
CA ALA A 309 2.22 -14.33 4.77
C ALA A 309 3.08 -13.07 4.57
N TRP A 310 2.53 -12.00 4.00
CA TRP A 310 3.25 -10.73 3.86
C TRP A 310 3.71 -10.19 5.21
N ARG A 311 2.81 -10.08 6.19
CA ARG A 311 3.17 -9.54 7.51
C ARG A 311 4.13 -10.47 8.26
N GLY A 312 3.99 -11.79 8.07
CA GLY A 312 4.90 -12.82 8.59
C GLY A 312 6.33 -12.66 8.07
N LEU A 313 6.50 -12.40 6.77
CA LEU A 313 7.79 -12.05 6.18
C LEU A 313 8.35 -10.76 6.81
N VAL A 314 7.53 -9.75 7.12
CA VAL A 314 8.00 -8.50 7.72
C VAL A 314 8.58 -8.78 9.11
N VAL A 315 7.81 -9.45 9.98
CA VAL A 315 8.24 -9.73 11.36
C VAL A 315 9.35 -10.78 11.44
N ALA A 316 9.54 -11.59 10.41
CA ALA A 316 10.64 -12.53 10.28
C ALA A 316 11.90 -11.91 9.63
N SER A 317 11.82 -10.71 9.07
CA SER A 317 12.91 -10.14 8.28
C SER A 317 14.15 -9.87 9.14
N PRO A 318 15.35 -10.33 8.72
CA PRO A 318 16.60 -10.04 9.42
C PRO A 318 17.03 -8.56 9.27
N VAL A 319 16.49 -7.83 8.29
CA VAL A 319 16.78 -6.40 8.08
C VAL A 319 15.97 -5.56 9.08
N TRP A 320 14.70 -5.88 9.25
CA TRP A 320 13.79 -5.16 10.16
C TRP A 320 13.97 -5.59 11.62
N TYR A 321 14.22 -6.87 11.86
CA TYR A 321 14.38 -7.45 13.19
C TYR A 321 15.71 -8.22 13.32
N PRO A 322 16.86 -7.52 13.30
CA PRO A 322 18.19 -8.14 13.29
C PRO A 322 18.47 -8.98 14.55
N ASN A 323 17.95 -8.55 15.70
CA ASN A 323 18.16 -9.18 17.01
C ASN A 323 17.13 -10.28 17.34
N LEU A 324 16.25 -10.64 16.41
CA LEU A 324 15.28 -11.71 16.62
C LEU A 324 15.98 -13.08 16.67
N THR A 325 15.61 -13.91 17.65
CA THR A 325 16.20 -15.24 17.78
C THR A 325 15.88 -16.11 16.57
N ARG A 326 16.81 -17.00 16.21
CA ARG A 326 16.63 -17.93 15.08
C ARG A 326 15.38 -18.79 15.24
N GLU A 327 15.10 -19.26 16.45
CA GLU A 327 13.93 -20.10 16.73
C GLU A 327 12.61 -19.39 16.41
N VAL A 328 12.42 -18.18 16.93
CA VAL A 328 11.21 -17.38 16.67
C VAL A 328 11.09 -17.06 15.19
N ARG A 329 12.21 -16.71 14.54
CA ARG A 329 12.25 -16.43 13.10
C ARG A 329 11.80 -17.63 12.27
N VAL A 330 12.29 -18.83 12.57
CA VAL A 330 11.90 -20.06 11.87
C VAL A 330 10.40 -20.33 12.06
N LYS A 331 9.86 -20.17 13.27
CA LYS A 331 8.43 -20.35 13.53
C LYS A 331 7.55 -19.37 12.73
N LEU A 332 7.98 -18.12 12.58
CA LEU A 332 7.28 -17.12 11.75
C LEU A 332 7.35 -17.46 10.25
N LEU A 333 8.47 -17.99 9.78
CA LEU A 333 8.62 -18.46 8.39
C LEU A 333 7.75 -19.71 8.14
N ASN A 334 7.70 -20.65 9.09
CA ASN A 334 6.78 -21.77 9.01
C ASN A 334 5.33 -21.30 8.91
N PHE A 335 4.92 -20.36 9.78
CA PHE A 335 3.60 -19.75 9.73
C PHE A 335 3.31 -19.13 8.35
N THR A 336 4.25 -18.34 7.84
CA THR A 336 4.16 -17.68 6.52
C THR A 336 3.94 -18.68 5.39
N LYS A 337 4.69 -19.78 5.37
CA LYS A 337 4.56 -20.80 4.33
C LYS A 337 3.28 -21.64 4.49
N ASN A 338 2.99 -22.06 5.71
CA ASN A 338 1.89 -22.96 6.01
C ASN A 338 0.54 -22.29 5.83
N VAL A 339 0.38 -21.03 6.25
CA VAL A 339 -0.90 -20.32 6.13
C VAL A 339 -1.39 -20.24 4.67
N LEU A 340 -0.46 -20.19 3.71
CA LEU A 340 -0.78 -20.15 2.28
C LEU A 340 -1.35 -21.48 1.74
N GLN A 341 -1.14 -22.60 2.44
CA GLN A 341 -1.58 -23.92 2.01
C GLN A 341 -3.06 -24.21 2.32
N TYR A 342 -3.66 -23.43 3.23
CA TYR A 342 -5.04 -23.67 3.68
C TYR A 342 -6.02 -22.74 2.97
N ALA A 343 -7.10 -23.31 2.43
CA ALA A 343 -8.16 -22.53 1.79
C ALA A 343 -8.90 -21.60 2.77
N ARG A 344 -8.90 -21.96 4.06
CA ARG A 344 -9.54 -21.21 5.13
C ARG A 344 -8.61 -21.17 6.35
N PHE A 345 -8.44 -20.00 6.94
CA PHE A 345 -7.68 -19.80 8.16
C PHE A 345 -8.51 -20.20 9.38
N ASP A 346 -7.97 -21.10 10.18
CA ASP A 346 -8.55 -21.53 11.45
C ASP A 346 -7.88 -20.79 12.61
N LEU A 347 -8.66 -19.96 13.30
CA LEU A 347 -8.24 -19.15 14.44
C LEU A 347 -7.83 -20.00 15.65
N THR A 348 -8.32 -21.25 15.74
CA THR A 348 -8.02 -22.16 16.85
C THR A 348 -6.76 -23.00 16.60
N ALA A 349 -6.33 -23.10 15.34
CA ALA A 349 -5.19 -23.91 14.91
C ALA A 349 -3.92 -23.09 14.64
N VAL A 350 -3.80 -21.87 15.21
CA VAL A 350 -2.65 -20.98 14.94
C VAL A 350 -1.31 -21.67 15.23
N ASN A 351 -1.27 -22.45 16.31
CA ASN A 351 -0.08 -23.20 16.71
C ASN A 351 0.29 -24.35 15.76
N GLU A 352 -0.62 -24.79 14.88
CA GLU A 352 -0.28 -25.75 13.83
C GLU A 352 0.47 -25.09 12.67
N TYR A 353 0.15 -23.83 12.34
CA TYR A 353 0.84 -23.14 11.26
C TYR A 353 2.30 -22.79 11.59
N ILE A 354 2.67 -22.61 12.86
CA ILE A 354 4.06 -22.29 13.28
C ILE A 354 4.99 -23.53 13.31
N LYS A 355 4.43 -24.74 13.25
CA LYS A 355 5.20 -25.99 13.22
C LYS A 355 5.86 -26.18 11.84
N GLY A 356 7.04 -26.80 11.84
CA GLY A 356 7.88 -27.00 10.65
C GLY A 356 8.01 -28.46 10.26
#